data_AF-A0A819HCT4-F1
#
_entry.id   AF-A0A819HCT4-F1
#
_cell.length_a   1.000
_cell.length_b   1.000
_cell.length_c   1.000
_cell.angle_alpha   90.00
_cell.angle_beta   90.00
_cell.angle_gamma   90.00
#
_symmetry.space_group_name_H-M   'P 1'
#
loop_
_entity.id
_entity.type
_entity.pdbx_description
1 polymer ?
#
loop_
_entity_poly.entity_id
_entity_poly.type
_entity_poly.pdbx_seq_one_letter_code
_entity_poly.pdbx_strand_id
1 'polypeptide(L)'
;MENFEYGRFDTSNRPPPIQVKHLQNGRIVATAAQKLCIFKLFPIIFHDIICHLPSFIVYKVLREILDLVLSYPFRKQWLPVLGDLCDTFHQMMLTHFPNNMIPKVHFVREYERIIYDYGPAIKQWCFRYEACHSYFKKITMRTNNFKNTPKMLATRYCLKQCFKFANLSRLKNLNYLVGVKKIRSTCFNMSMKNVLMNHFGRINLEENLNQCNKLIHENIEFCRAAVYVMNVEPLNEQPVFAQIVFILKMDEKWWLFADILNTISYNEELFAWEIKSIDRYVILDPCQLKYYYKGLDVYQVNNSSFVSFTARLTSLNEH
;
A
#
# COMPACT_ATOMS: atom_id res chain seq x y z
N MET A 1 11.36 12.63 -11.91
CA MET A 1 9.96 12.50 -11.46
C MET A 1 8.93 12.42 -12.58
N GLU A 2 8.99 13.28 -13.62
CA GLU A 2 8.02 13.25 -14.71
C GLU A 2 8.08 11.95 -15.53
N ASN A 3 9.30 11.43 -15.72
CA ASN A 3 9.58 10.17 -16.44
C ASN A 3 9.52 8.92 -15.53
N PHE A 4 9.23 9.08 -14.23
CA PHE A 4 9.16 7.92 -13.33
C PHE A 4 7.85 7.18 -13.55
N GLU A 5 7.93 5.88 -13.82
CA GLU A 5 6.77 5.02 -14.02
C GLU A 5 6.19 4.58 -12.66
N TYR A 6 5.07 5.19 -12.28
CA TYR A 6 4.35 4.80 -11.07
C TYR A 6 3.59 3.51 -11.33
N GLY A 7 3.71 2.54 -10.42
CA GLY A 7 2.90 1.35 -10.45
C GLY A 7 1.40 1.63 -10.26
N ARG A 8 0.59 0.60 -10.41
CA ARG A 8 -0.86 0.70 -10.47
C ARG A 8 -1.47 1.28 -9.18
N PHE A 9 -0.97 0.87 -8.03
CA PHE A 9 -1.51 1.28 -6.74
C PHE A 9 -1.06 2.70 -6.37
N ASP A 10 0.14 3.10 -6.79
CA ASP A 10 0.71 4.40 -6.50
C ASP A 10 0.33 5.48 -7.52
N THR A 11 -0.06 5.11 -8.75
CA THR A 11 -0.54 6.04 -9.79
C THR A 11 -1.70 6.90 -9.31
N SER A 12 -2.62 6.34 -8.53
CA SER A 12 -3.77 7.08 -7.95
C SER A 12 -3.34 8.25 -7.05
N ASN A 13 -2.15 8.17 -6.45
CA ASN A 13 -1.57 9.17 -5.56
C ASN A 13 -0.29 9.76 -6.17
N ARG A 14 -0.13 9.73 -7.50
CA ARG A 14 1.02 10.33 -8.17
C ARG A 14 1.15 11.81 -7.77
N PRO A 15 2.31 12.25 -7.28
CA PRO A 15 2.53 13.65 -6.92
C PRO A 15 2.45 14.53 -8.18
N PRO A 16 1.94 15.76 -8.06
CA PRO A 16 1.98 16.72 -9.16
C PRO A 16 3.44 17.10 -9.48
N PRO A 17 3.72 17.57 -10.71
CA PRO A 17 5.05 18.06 -11.08
C PRO A 17 5.57 19.13 -10.12
N ILE A 18 6.83 19.01 -9.72
CA ILE A 18 7.50 20.01 -8.88
C ILE A 18 7.96 21.15 -9.79
N GLN A 19 7.27 22.29 -9.72
CA GLN A 19 7.61 23.49 -10.47
C GLN A 19 8.68 24.32 -9.73
N VAL A 20 9.47 25.10 -10.45
CA VAL A 20 10.54 25.96 -9.89
C VAL A 20 10.02 26.88 -8.78
N LYS A 21 8.81 27.44 -8.95
CA LYS A 21 8.15 28.28 -7.93
C LYS A 21 7.91 27.56 -6.59
N HIS A 22 7.74 26.24 -6.60
CA HIS A 22 7.57 25.44 -5.37
C HIS A 22 8.88 25.38 -4.58
N LEU A 23 10.02 25.35 -5.28
CA LEU A 23 11.36 25.33 -4.68
C LEU A 23 11.67 26.68 -4.03
N GLN A 24 11.35 27.79 -4.72
CA GLN A 24 11.55 29.15 -4.19
C GLN A 24 10.75 29.40 -2.91
N ASN A 25 9.52 28.88 -2.82
CA ASN A 25 8.64 29.08 -1.67
C ASN A 25 8.80 28.02 -0.57
N GLY A 26 9.68 27.02 -0.76
CA GLY A 26 9.85 25.90 0.18
C GLY A 26 8.57 25.08 0.42
N ARG A 27 7.65 25.04 -0.56
CA ARG A 27 6.32 24.43 -0.39
C ARG A 27 5.92 23.58 -1.58
N ILE A 28 5.76 22.28 -1.34
CA ILE A 28 5.20 21.34 -2.31
C ILE A 28 3.67 21.33 -2.16
N VAL A 29 2.98 21.82 -3.19
CA VAL A 29 1.51 21.79 -3.29
C VAL A 29 1.08 20.39 -3.71
N ALA A 30 0.62 19.60 -2.75
CA ALA A 30 0.13 18.24 -2.97
C ALA A 30 -0.80 17.83 -1.81
N THR A 31 -1.70 16.88 -2.07
CA THR A 31 -2.53 16.25 -1.02
C THR A 31 -1.67 15.41 -0.08
N ALA A 32 -2.17 15.10 1.11
CA ALA A 32 -1.45 14.27 2.08
C ALA A 32 -1.09 12.87 1.50
N ALA A 33 -2.00 12.26 0.74
CA ALA A 33 -1.76 10.97 0.08
C ALA A 33 -0.65 11.05 -0.98
N GLN A 34 -0.61 12.14 -1.75
CA GLN A 34 0.46 12.38 -2.72
C GLN A 34 1.80 12.64 -2.03
N LYS A 35 1.81 13.36 -0.90
CA LYS A 35 3.01 13.58 -0.07
C LYS A 35 3.54 12.29 0.54
N LEU A 36 2.67 11.39 0.97
CA LEU A 36 3.08 10.08 1.46
C LEU A 36 3.61 9.19 0.33
N CYS A 37 3.01 9.25 -0.87
CA CYS A 37 3.47 8.51 -2.05
C CYS A 37 4.88 8.93 -2.48
N ILE A 38 5.11 10.24 -2.65
CA ILE A 38 6.45 10.77 -2.95
C ILE A 38 7.44 10.47 -1.84
N PHE A 39 7.05 10.62 -0.57
CA PHE A 39 7.93 10.30 0.56
C PHE A 39 8.31 8.82 0.55
N LYS A 40 7.35 7.92 0.30
CA LYS A 40 7.60 6.48 0.24
C LYS A 40 8.59 6.10 -0.87
N LEU A 41 8.38 6.64 -2.06
CA LEU A 41 9.14 6.31 -3.26
C LEU A 41 10.38 7.19 -3.46
N PHE A 42 10.62 8.16 -2.57
CA PHE A 42 11.70 9.14 -2.71
C PHE A 42 13.06 8.48 -2.97
N PRO A 43 13.49 7.46 -2.21
CA PRO A 43 14.79 6.84 -2.43
C PRO A 43 14.88 6.07 -3.75
N ILE A 44 13.77 5.47 -4.20
CA ILE A 44 13.71 4.74 -5.47
C ILE A 44 13.77 5.72 -6.65
N ILE A 45 13.03 6.83 -6.57
CA ILE A 45 12.97 7.85 -7.62
C ILE A 45 14.32 8.55 -7.81
N PHE A 46 15.07 8.73 -6.73
CA PHE A 46 16.34 9.49 -6.69
C PHE A 46 17.54 8.63 -6.30
N HIS A 47 17.47 7.32 -6.57
CA HIS A 47 18.48 6.34 -6.14
C HIS A 47 19.91 6.68 -6.59
N ASP A 48 20.03 7.41 -7.70
CA ASP A 48 21.28 7.85 -8.31
C ASP A 48 21.95 9.03 -7.58
N ILE A 49 21.20 9.78 -6.78
CA ILE A 49 21.71 10.99 -6.11
C ILE A 49 21.66 10.93 -4.58
N ILE A 50 20.87 10.04 -3.98
CA ILE A 50 20.68 10.00 -2.51
C ILE A 50 21.98 9.80 -1.73
N CYS A 51 22.93 9.02 -2.25
CA CYS A 51 24.22 8.74 -1.60
C CYS A 51 25.08 9.99 -1.43
N HIS A 52 24.82 11.04 -2.22
CA HIS A 52 25.55 12.30 -2.20
C HIS A 52 24.90 13.39 -1.33
N LEU A 53 23.79 13.08 -0.64
CA LEU A 53 23.05 14.03 0.17
C LEU A 53 23.30 13.79 1.67
N PRO A 54 24.13 14.62 2.35
CA PRO A 54 24.39 14.45 3.78
C PRO A 54 23.13 14.53 4.64
N SER A 55 22.16 15.35 4.23
CA SER A 55 20.88 15.52 4.94
C SER A 55 19.92 14.33 4.76
N PHE A 56 20.26 13.34 3.92
CA PHE A 56 19.44 12.15 3.74
C PHE A 56 19.26 11.35 5.03
N ILE A 57 20.18 11.48 6.00
CA ILE A 57 20.02 10.90 7.34
C ILE A 57 18.73 11.35 8.03
N VAL A 58 18.31 12.60 7.83
CA VAL A 58 17.04 13.14 8.37
C VAL A 58 15.85 12.38 7.78
N TYR A 59 15.91 12.09 6.47
CA TYR A 59 14.89 11.28 5.80
C TYR A 59 14.88 9.86 6.36
N LYS A 60 16.05 9.22 6.55
CA LYS A 60 16.16 7.86 7.07
C LYS A 60 15.46 7.71 8.41
N VAL A 61 15.78 8.58 9.36
CA VAL A 61 15.17 8.55 10.70
C VAL A 61 13.67 8.82 10.63
N LEU A 62 13.24 9.83 9.86
CA LEU A 62 11.82 10.10 9.67
C LEU A 62 11.08 8.93 9.03
N ARG A 63 11.75 8.19 8.13
CA ARG A 63 11.17 7.03 7.48
C ARG A 63 10.93 5.90 8.46
N GLU A 64 11.88 5.63 9.35
CA GLU A 64 11.71 4.63 10.41
C GLU A 64 10.59 5.00 11.39
N ILE A 65 10.51 6.28 11.78
CA ILE A 65 9.39 6.79 12.59
C ILE A 65 8.06 6.50 11.89
N LEU A 66 7.95 6.84 10.59
CA LEU A 66 6.72 6.61 9.85
C LEU A 66 6.39 5.13 9.70
N ASP A 67 7.37 4.27 9.48
CA ASP A 67 7.14 2.83 9.41
C ASP A 67 6.57 2.29 10.73
N LEU A 68 7.01 2.79 11.88
CA LEU A 68 6.42 2.46 13.19
C LEU A 68 5.02 3.06 13.35
N VAL A 69 4.87 4.36 13.16
CA VAL A 69 3.62 5.11 13.42
C VAL A 69 2.46 4.67 12.52
N LEU A 70 2.76 4.23 11.30
CA LEU A 70 1.78 3.72 10.33
C LEU A 70 1.52 2.22 10.47
N SER A 71 2.21 1.53 11.38
CA SER A 71 1.98 0.10 11.62
C SER A 71 0.67 -0.16 12.33
N TYR A 72 0.01 -1.25 11.93
CA TYR A 72 -1.16 -1.77 12.63
C TYR A 72 -1.27 -3.30 12.50
N PRO A 73 -1.42 -4.05 13.61
CA PRO A 73 -1.39 -3.59 15.01
C PRO A 73 0.00 -3.04 15.40
N PHE A 74 0.02 -2.05 16.31
CA PHE A 74 1.25 -1.47 16.85
C PHE A 74 1.65 -2.22 18.13
N ARG A 75 2.90 -2.68 18.22
CA ARG A 75 3.41 -3.37 19.42
C ARG A 75 3.93 -2.35 20.43
N LYS A 76 3.49 -2.44 21.69
CA LYS A 76 3.95 -1.56 22.77
C LYS A 76 5.46 -1.62 22.99
N GLN A 77 6.09 -2.75 22.70
CA GLN A 77 7.55 -2.93 22.78
C GLN A 77 8.34 -1.99 21.86
N TRP A 78 7.70 -1.42 20.83
CA TRP A 78 8.32 -0.45 19.94
C TRP A 78 8.34 0.98 20.47
N LEU A 79 7.67 1.27 21.60
CA LEU A 79 7.60 2.62 22.15
C LEU A 79 8.97 3.21 22.50
N PRO A 80 9.88 2.50 23.21
CA PRO A 80 11.20 3.05 23.51
C PRO A 80 11.99 3.38 22.24
N VAL A 81 11.95 2.49 21.24
CA VAL A 81 12.60 2.70 19.94
C VAL A 81 12.01 3.91 19.22
N LEU A 82 10.69 4.10 19.28
CA LEU A 82 10.04 5.27 18.72
C LEU A 82 10.48 6.56 19.42
N GLY A 83 10.59 6.56 20.75
CA GLY A 83 11.10 7.68 21.54
C GLY A 83 12.51 8.09 21.11
N ASP A 84 13.43 7.12 21.06
CA ASP A 84 14.82 7.34 20.63
C ASP A 84 14.91 7.89 19.21
N LEU A 85 14.10 7.35 18.28
CA LEU A 85 14.03 7.83 16.91
C LEU A 85 13.49 9.26 16.83
N CYS A 86 12.47 9.60 17.61
CA CYS A 86 11.90 10.94 17.65
C CYS A 86 12.89 11.99 18.17
N ASP A 87 13.65 11.66 19.23
CA ASP A 87 14.69 12.53 19.75
C ASP A 87 15.86 12.67 18.76
N THR A 88 16.27 11.56 18.14
CA THR A 88 17.28 11.57 17.07
C THR A 88 16.84 12.43 15.89
N PHE A 89 15.60 12.30 15.44
CA PHE A 89 15.05 13.12 14.35
C PHE A 89 15.09 14.60 14.70
N HIS A 90 14.71 14.97 15.92
CA HIS A 90 14.75 16.36 16.38
C HIS A 90 16.18 16.92 16.37
N GLN A 91 17.17 16.15 16.85
CA GLN A 91 18.58 16.55 16.80
C GLN A 91 19.08 16.70 15.36
N MET A 92 18.78 15.75 14.47
CA MET A 92 19.17 15.81 13.06
C MET A 92 18.54 17.01 12.34
N MET A 93 17.29 17.36 12.67
CA MET A 93 16.63 18.56 12.17
C MET A 93 17.34 19.84 12.63
N LEU A 94 17.77 19.93 13.88
CA LEU A 94 18.55 21.07 14.38
C LEU A 94 19.90 21.20 13.68
N THR A 95 20.59 20.09 13.44
CA THR A 95 21.91 20.08 12.79
C THR A 95 21.84 20.42 11.30
N HIS A 96 20.93 19.80 10.55
CA HIS A 96 20.87 19.93 9.10
C HIS A 96 19.94 21.05 8.61
N PHE A 97 18.92 21.40 9.40
CA PHE A 97 17.90 22.37 9.02
C PHE A 97 17.50 23.29 10.19
N PRO A 98 18.45 24.01 10.82
CA PRO A 98 18.21 24.80 12.04
C PRO A 98 17.11 25.86 11.88
N ASN A 99 16.99 26.43 10.68
CA ASN A 99 16.00 27.47 10.38
C ASN A 99 14.59 26.93 10.05
N ASN A 100 14.39 25.61 10.07
CA ASN A 100 13.14 24.95 9.68
C ASN A 100 12.48 24.16 10.82
N MET A 101 12.77 24.55 12.08
CA MET A 101 12.14 24.00 13.29
C MET A 101 10.71 24.53 13.47
N ILE A 102 9.80 23.97 12.67
CA ILE A 102 8.37 24.31 12.74
C ILE A 102 7.67 23.49 13.85
N PRO A 103 6.49 23.92 14.34
CA PRO A 103 5.75 23.19 15.38
C PRO A 103 5.55 21.69 15.09
N LYS A 104 5.39 21.32 13.81
CA LYS A 104 5.27 19.91 13.42
C LYS A 104 6.48 19.07 13.80
N VAL A 105 7.69 19.64 13.72
CA VAL A 105 8.94 18.95 14.11
C VAL A 105 8.98 18.76 15.61
N HIS A 106 8.62 19.79 16.38
CA HIS A 106 8.57 19.70 17.84
C HIS A 106 7.55 18.67 18.33
N PHE A 107 6.38 18.60 17.69
CA PHE A 107 5.34 17.62 18.07
C PHE A 107 5.73 16.17 17.76
N VAL A 108 6.75 15.89 16.93
CA VAL A 108 7.23 14.52 16.70
C VAL A 108 7.73 13.88 17.99
N ARG A 109 8.36 14.65 18.89
CA ARG A 109 8.86 14.15 20.19
C ARG A 109 7.76 13.56 21.07
N GLU A 110 6.52 14.02 20.92
CA GLU A 110 5.39 13.55 21.72
C GLU A 110 4.74 12.27 21.16
N TYR A 111 5.18 11.74 20.00
CA TYR A 111 4.51 10.60 19.36
C TYR A 111 4.55 9.34 20.22
N GLU A 112 5.64 9.08 20.94
CA GLU A 112 5.72 7.95 21.87
C GLU A 112 4.61 8.04 22.91
N ARG A 113 4.53 9.18 23.61
CA ARG A 113 3.52 9.42 24.65
C ARG A 113 2.10 9.38 24.11
N ILE A 114 1.85 10.02 22.97
CA ILE A 114 0.53 10.02 22.32
C ILE A 114 0.09 8.60 21.97
N ILE A 115 1.00 7.77 21.44
CA ILE A 115 0.67 6.39 21.08
C ILE A 115 0.49 5.51 22.32
N TYR A 116 1.27 5.74 23.38
CA TYR A 116 1.11 5.06 24.66
C TYR A 116 -0.26 5.35 25.30
N ASP A 117 -0.64 6.63 25.39
CA ASP A 117 -1.85 7.07 26.09
C ASP A 117 -3.13 6.81 25.26
N TYR A 118 -3.09 7.03 23.94
CA TYR A 118 -4.27 7.04 23.09
C TYR A 118 -4.30 5.92 22.01
N GLY A 119 -3.26 5.10 21.95
CA GLY A 119 -3.12 4.00 21.00
C GLY A 119 -2.59 4.41 19.61
N PRO A 120 -2.61 3.50 18.62
CA PRO A 120 -1.94 3.68 17.34
C PRO A 120 -2.37 4.94 16.58
N ALA A 121 -1.41 5.75 16.14
CA ALA A 121 -1.67 7.03 15.45
C ALA A 121 -2.50 6.87 14.17
N ILE A 122 -2.35 5.74 13.45
CA ILE A 122 -3.16 5.43 12.25
C ILE A 122 -4.67 5.35 12.54
N LYS A 123 -5.10 5.12 13.78
CA LYS A 123 -6.52 5.17 14.14
C LYS A 123 -7.03 6.59 14.37
N GLN A 124 -6.13 7.54 14.57
CA GLN A 124 -6.43 8.93 14.92
C GLN A 124 -6.26 9.89 13.74
N TRP A 125 -5.65 9.45 12.64
CA TRP A 125 -5.38 10.31 11.48
C TRP A 125 -6.64 10.82 10.77
N CYS A 126 -6.51 11.98 10.12
CA CYS A 126 -7.64 12.65 9.46
C CYS A 126 -7.87 12.25 7.99
N PHE A 127 -7.08 11.32 7.43
CA PHE A 127 -7.17 10.92 6.02
C PHE A 127 -8.58 10.50 5.59
N ARG A 128 -9.29 9.72 6.43
CA ARG A 128 -10.65 9.26 6.14
C ARG A 128 -11.67 10.40 6.18
N TYR A 129 -11.52 11.34 7.12
CA TYR A 129 -12.38 12.50 7.23
C TYR A 129 -12.20 13.42 6.02
N GLU A 130 -10.96 13.69 5.61
CA GLU A 130 -10.65 14.48 4.41
C GLU A 130 -11.19 13.84 3.13
N ALA A 131 -11.04 12.52 2.99
CA ALA A 131 -11.58 11.77 1.85
C ALA A 131 -13.13 11.85 1.79
N CYS A 132 -13.79 11.75 2.94
CA CYS A 132 -15.24 11.94 3.02
C CYS A 132 -15.64 13.37 2.65
N HIS A 133 -14.90 14.37 3.14
CA HIS A 133 -15.16 15.77 2.84
C HIS A 133 -14.93 16.13 1.36
N SER A 134 -13.94 15.50 0.71
CA SER A 134 -13.68 15.65 -0.72
C SER A 134 -14.90 15.27 -1.58
N TYR A 135 -15.67 14.26 -1.19
CA TYR A 135 -16.92 13.89 -1.86
C TYR A 135 -17.93 15.04 -1.84
N PHE A 136 -18.14 15.68 -0.69
CA PHE A 136 -19.07 16.80 -0.55
C PHE A 136 -18.64 18.00 -1.40
N LYS A 137 -17.36 18.40 -1.32
CA LYS A 137 -16.79 19.48 -2.16
C LYS A 137 -17.05 19.26 -3.65
N LYS A 138 -16.77 18.05 -4.14
CA LYS A 138 -16.98 17.70 -5.56
C LYS A 138 -18.43 17.80 -5.99
N ILE A 139 -19.39 17.41 -5.15
CA ILE A 139 -20.82 17.50 -5.47
C ILE A 139 -21.26 18.95 -5.53
N THR A 140 -20.91 19.76 -4.53
CA THR A 140 -21.26 21.18 -4.51
C THR A 140 -20.75 21.88 -5.77
N MET A 141 -19.48 21.66 -6.14
CA MET A 141 -18.88 22.24 -7.35
C MET A 141 -19.51 21.77 -8.67
N ARG A 142 -20.07 20.55 -8.73
CA ARG A 142 -20.66 19.99 -9.96
C ARG A 142 -22.14 20.30 -10.14
N THR A 143 -22.88 20.37 -9.03
CA THR A 143 -24.33 20.54 -9.07
C THR A 143 -24.74 21.99 -9.31
N ASN A 144 -23.85 22.96 -9.04
CA ASN A 144 -24.09 24.41 -9.18
C ASN A 144 -25.42 24.88 -8.55
N ASN A 145 -25.96 24.12 -7.59
CA ASN A 145 -27.20 24.43 -6.90
C ASN A 145 -26.87 24.84 -5.47
N PHE A 146 -27.00 26.14 -5.21
CA PHE A 146 -26.66 26.75 -3.92
C PHE A 146 -27.89 26.95 -3.02
N LYS A 147 -29.08 26.53 -3.47
CA LYS A 147 -30.30 26.59 -2.64
C LYS A 147 -30.32 25.37 -1.72
N ASN A 148 -30.23 25.61 -0.41
CA ASN A 148 -30.25 24.56 0.63
C ASN A 148 -29.19 23.47 0.42
N THR A 149 -27.94 23.87 0.13
CA THR A 149 -26.79 22.98 -0.07
C THR A 149 -26.66 21.90 1.02
N PRO A 150 -26.80 22.18 2.33
CA PRO A 150 -26.69 21.14 3.36
C PRO A 150 -27.73 20.02 3.19
N LYS A 151 -28.99 20.37 2.88
CA LYS A 151 -30.06 19.40 2.66
C LYS A 151 -29.74 18.50 1.47
N MET A 152 -29.33 19.08 0.35
CA MET A 152 -28.97 18.33 -0.85
C MET A 152 -27.80 17.36 -0.59
N LEU A 153 -26.73 17.85 0.04
CA LEU A 153 -25.56 17.04 0.36
C LEU A 153 -25.91 15.90 1.32
N ALA A 154 -26.69 16.17 2.37
CA ALA A 154 -27.15 15.17 3.32
C ALA A 154 -28.00 14.10 2.61
N THR A 155 -29.00 14.48 1.82
CA THR A 155 -29.86 13.54 1.08
C THR A 155 -29.05 12.64 0.14
N ARG A 156 -28.15 13.21 -0.67
CA ARG A 156 -27.32 12.42 -1.59
C ARG A 156 -26.38 11.48 -0.85
N TYR A 157 -25.79 11.94 0.27
CA TYR A 157 -24.92 11.09 1.07
C TYR A 157 -25.70 9.95 1.74
N CYS A 158 -26.88 10.21 2.32
CA CYS A 158 -27.75 9.18 2.86
C CYS A 158 -28.12 8.13 1.81
N LEU A 159 -28.55 8.55 0.60
CA LEU A 159 -28.87 7.62 -0.49
C LEU A 159 -27.65 6.76 -0.89
N LYS A 160 -26.46 7.37 -0.98
CA LYS A 160 -25.21 6.64 -1.25
C LYS A 160 -24.90 5.62 -0.16
N GLN A 161 -25.13 5.96 1.11
CA GLN A 161 -24.90 5.04 2.22
C GLN A 161 -25.94 3.91 2.23
N CYS A 162 -27.23 4.21 2.03
CA CYS A 162 -28.27 3.19 1.89
C CYS A 162 -27.95 2.20 0.77
N PHE A 163 -27.51 2.69 -0.40
CA PHE A 163 -27.09 1.84 -1.50
C PHE A 163 -25.91 0.94 -1.12
N LYS A 164 -24.90 1.48 -0.44
CA LYS A 164 -23.77 0.67 0.05
C LYS A 164 -24.23 -0.37 1.06
N PHE A 165 -25.06 -0.01 2.04
CA PHE A 165 -25.56 -0.94 3.06
C PHE A 165 -26.44 -2.05 2.47
N ALA A 166 -27.35 -1.71 1.55
CA ALA A 166 -28.16 -2.68 0.83
C ALA A 166 -27.31 -3.62 -0.04
N ASN A 167 -26.19 -3.13 -0.57
CA ASN A 167 -25.23 -3.98 -1.24
C ASN A 167 -24.42 -4.82 -0.24
N LEU A 168 -23.95 -4.28 0.88
CA LEU A 168 -23.20 -5.03 1.91
C LEU A 168 -23.97 -6.26 2.44
N SER A 169 -25.29 -6.16 2.59
CA SER A 169 -26.13 -7.32 2.96
C SER A 169 -26.25 -8.36 1.84
N ARG A 170 -26.13 -7.97 0.57
CA ARG A 170 -26.06 -8.87 -0.61
C ARG A 170 -24.65 -9.34 -0.97
N LEU A 171 -23.61 -8.60 -0.56
CA LEU A 171 -22.23 -8.68 -1.05
C LEU A 171 -21.30 -9.54 -0.18
N LYS A 172 -21.75 -10.11 0.96
CA LYS A 172 -20.92 -11.06 1.73
C LYS A 172 -20.39 -12.21 0.86
N ASN A 173 -21.01 -12.50 -0.28
CA ASN A 173 -20.60 -13.54 -1.23
C ASN A 173 -20.31 -13.04 -2.67
N LEU A 174 -20.34 -11.74 -2.95
CA LEU A 174 -20.22 -11.24 -4.33
C LEU A 174 -18.84 -10.63 -4.58
N ASN A 175 -18.00 -11.42 -5.24
CA ASN A 175 -16.76 -10.97 -5.84
C ASN A 175 -17.05 -9.90 -6.91
N TYR A 176 -16.47 -8.70 -6.76
CA TYR A 176 -16.51 -7.71 -7.84
C TYR A 176 -15.36 -7.96 -8.81
N LEU A 177 -15.71 -8.14 -10.09
CA LEU A 177 -14.79 -8.61 -11.13
C LEU A 177 -14.63 -7.55 -12.20
N VAL A 178 -13.40 -7.34 -12.65
CA VAL A 178 -13.11 -6.50 -13.81
C VAL A 178 -12.27 -7.27 -14.81
N GLY A 179 -12.65 -7.19 -16.08
CA GLY A 179 -11.90 -7.77 -17.19
C GLY A 179 -11.95 -9.29 -17.23
N VAL A 180 -13.15 -9.89 -17.12
CA VAL A 180 -13.33 -11.34 -17.25
C VAL A 180 -13.03 -11.77 -18.68
N LYS A 181 -12.13 -12.74 -18.84
CA LYS A 181 -11.73 -13.31 -20.13
C LYS A 181 -11.53 -14.81 -20.00
N LYS A 182 -11.59 -15.53 -21.11
CA LYS A 182 -11.17 -16.93 -21.17
C LYS A 182 -9.66 -17.02 -21.38
N ILE A 183 -8.99 -17.95 -20.70
CA ILE A 183 -7.57 -18.25 -20.87
C ILE A 183 -7.40 -19.64 -21.49
N ARG A 184 -6.44 -19.77 -22.40
CA ARG A 184 -6.11 -21.03 -23.08
C ARG A 184 -5.01 -21.78 -22.32
N SER A 185 -4.97 -23.10 -22.49
CA SER A 185 -3.93 -23.98 -21.93
C SER A 185 -2.49 -23.55 -22.24
N THR A 186 -2.27 -22.91 -23.39
CA THR A 186 -0.95 -22.46 -23.86
C THR A 186 -0.35 -21.35 -23.02
N CYS A 187 -1.14 -20.66 -22.20
CA CYS A 187 -0.65 -19.61 -21.31
C CYS A 187 0.05 -20.16 -20.04
N PHE A 188 -0.06 -21.47 -19.77
CA PHE A 188 0.53 -22.10 -18.60
C PHE A 188 1.80 -22.87 -19.00
N ASN A 189 2.91 -22.61 -18.31
CA ASN A 189 4.11 -23.43 -18.42
C ASN A 189 3.91 -24.79 -17.69
N MET A 190 4.83 -25.74 -17.85
CA MET A 190 4.67 -27.08 -17.25
C MET A 190 4.60 -27.03 -15.72
N SER A 191 5.41 -26.19 -15.07
CA SER A 191 5.37 -26.01 -13.62
C SER A 191 4.00 -25.51 -13.14
N MET A 192 3.40 -24.55 -13.85
CA MET A 192 2.07 -24.03 -13.55
C MET A 192 0.98 -25.10 -13.70
N LYS A 193 1.04 -25.89 -14.79
CA LYS A 193 0.11 -26.99 -15.03
C LYS A 193 0.18 -28.02 -13.92
N ASN A 194 1.37 -28.40 -13.47
CA ASN A 194 1.56 -29.33 -12.37
C ASN A 194 0.93 -28.83 -11.06
N VAL A 195 1.10 -27.54 -10.73
CA VAL A 195 0.49 -26.95 -9.53
C VAL A 195 -1.04 -26.94 -9.61
N LEU A 196 -1.61 -26.58 -10.77
CA LEU A 196 -3.05 -26.62 -11.00
C LEU A 196 -3.62 -28.04 -10.84
N MET A 197 -2.98 -29.03 -11.48
CA MET A 197 -3.41 -30.43 -11.43
C MET A 197 -3.27 -31.03 -10.03
N ASN A 198 -2.21 -30.68 -9.29
CA ASN A 198 -2.02 -31.16 -7.93
C ASN A 198 -3.07 -30.60 -6.95
N HIS A 199 -3.45 -29.33 -7.10
CA HIS A 199 -4.38 -28.68 -6.17
C HIS A 199 -5.85 -29.03 -6.44
N PHE A 200 -6.26 -29.08 -7.72
CA PHE A 200 -7.66 -29.28 -8.10
C PHE A 200 -7.93 -30.69 -8.66
N GLY A 201 -6.90 -31.52 -8.86
CA GLY A 201 -7.03 -32.86 -9.43
C GLY A 201 -7.11 -32.86 -10.97
N ARG A 202 -7.95 -33.73 -11.54
CA ARG A 202 -8.13 -33.87 -13.00
C ARG A 202 -8.90 -32.68 -13.58
N ILE A 203 -8.29 -31.51 -13.67
CA ILE A 203 -8.84 -30.40 -14.46
C ILE A 203 -8.61 -30.70 -15.94
N ASN A 204 -9.66 -30.56 -16.76
CA ASN A 204 -9.48 -30.50 -18.20
C ASN A 204 -8.92 -29.13 -18.60
N LEU A 205 -7.59 -28.98 -18.56
CA LEU A 205 -6.91 -27.73 -18.94
C LEU A 205 -7.08 -27.36 -20.42
N GLU A 206 -7.67 -28.25 -21.23
CA GLU A 206 -8.06 -27.95 -22.62
C GLU A 206 -9.33 -27.09 -22.70
N GLU A 207 -10.16 -27.09 -21.65
CA GLU A 207 -11.30 -26.18 -21.56
C GLU A 207 -10.84 -24.77 -21.16
N ASN A 208 -11.53 -23.78 -21.72
CA ASN A 208 -11.22 -22.38 -21.44
C ASN A 208 -11.57 -22.04 -19.99
N LEU A 209 -10.57 -21.88 -19.13
CA LEU A 209 -10.75 -21.35 -17.78
C LEU A 209 -11.11 -19.86 -17.84
N ASN A 210 -11.97 -19.40 -16.93
CA ASN A 210 -12.24 -17.97 -16.81
C ASN A 210 -11.15 -17.33 -15.93
N GLN A 211 -10.63 -16.20 -16.37
CA GLN A 211 -9.73 -15.35 -15.62
C GLN A 211 -10.30 -13.94 -15.47
N CYS A 212 -9.83 -13.18 -14.48
CA CYS A 212 -10.10 -11.74 -14.38
C CYS A 212 -8.83 -10.95 -14.09
N ASN A 213 -8.84 -9.65 -14.39
CA ASN A 213 -7.69 -8.77 -14.13
C ASN A 213 -7.69 -8.22 -12.70
N LYS A 214 -8.88 -8.15 -12.09
CA LYS A 214 -9.11 -7.61 -10.75
C LYS A 214 -10.27 -8.34 -10.09
N LEU A 215 -10.05 -8.72 -8.85
CA LEU A 215 -11.01 -9.31 -7.93
C LEU A 215 -11.07 -8.43 -6.68
N ILE A 216 -12.27 -8.01 -6.28
CA ILE A 216 -12.47 -7.39 -4.96
C ILE A 216 -13.20 -8.40 -4.07
N HIS A 217 -12.55 -8.79 -2.99
CA HIS A 217 -13.09 -9.70 -1.97
C HIS A 217 -12.90 -9.06 -0.59
N GLU A 218 -13.96 -8.97 0.22
CA GLU A 218 -13.93 -8.37 1.57
C GLU A 218 -13.26 -6.98 1.66
N ASN A 219 -13.41 -6.15 0.61
CA ASN A 219 -12.77 -4.84 0.43
C ASN A 219 -11.26 -4.85 0.11
N ILE A 220 -10.66 -6.02 -0.06
CA ILE A 220 -9.30 -6.15 -0.60
C ILE A 220 -9.38 -6.18 -2.12
N GLU A 221 -8.53 -5.41 -2.77
CA GLU A 221 -8.34 -5.46 -4.21
C GLU A 221 -7.17 -6.38 -4.57
N PHE A 222 -7.48 -7.50 -5.21
CA PHE A 222 -6.53 -8.42 -5.84
C PHE A 222 -6.38 -8.08 -7.31
N CYS A 223 -5.15 -7.88 -7.76
CA CYS A 223 -4.85 -7.51 -9.14
C CYS A 223 -3.79 -8.42 -9.73
N ARG A 224 -3.93 -8.75 -11.01
CA ARG A 224 -2.84 -9.39 -11.76
C ARG A 224 -1.57 -8.51 -11.74
N ALA A 225 -0.42 -9.17 -11.66
CA ALA A 225 0.94 -8.63 -11.54
C ALA A 225 1.26 -7.86 -10.25
N ALA A 226 0.29 -7.70 -9.35
CA ALA A 226 0.51 -7.06 -8.06
C ALA A 226 1.19 -8.02 -7.07
N VAL A 227 2.01 -7.45 -6.19
CA VAL A 227 2.69 -8.19 -5.11
C VAL A 227 1.92 -8.02 -3.80
N TYR A 228 1.82 -9.10 -3.03
CA TYR A 228 1.19 -9.10 -1.71
C TYR A 228 2.13 -9.73 -0.69
N VAL A 229 2.07 -9.23 0.55
CA VAL A 229 2.70 -9.89 1.69
C VAL A 229 1.83 -11.07 2.07
N MET A 230 2.38 -12.27 1.93
CA MET A 230 1.70 -13.54 2.21
C MET A 230 1.85 -13.95 3.66
N ASN A 231 3.05 -13.78 4.19
CA ASN A 231 3.39 -14.13 5.55
C ASN A 231 4.56 -13.26 6.04
N VAL A 232 4.86 -13.35 7.33
CA VAL A 232 6.05 -12.79 7.94
C VAL A 232 6.78 -13.93 8.63
N GLU A 233 8.07 -14.09 8.34
CA GLU A 233 8.90 -15.09 8.99
C GLU A 233 9.04 -14.78 10.50
N PRO A 234 8.74 -15.71 11.41
CA PRO A 234 8.70 -15.42 12.84
C PRO A 234 10.04 -15.04 13.48
N LEU A 235 11.16 -15.49 12.91
CA LEU A 235 12.49 -15.35 13.53
C LEU A 235 13.13 -13.98 13.29
N ASN A 236 12.95 -13.44 12.09
CA ASN A 236 13.63 -12.23 11.59
C ASN A 236 12.63 -11.17 11.10
N GLU A 237 11.33 -11.42 11.22
CA GLU A 237 10.26 -10.55 10.73
C GLU A 237 10.33 -10.24 9.23
N GLN A 238 10.99 -11.11 8.47
CA GLN A 238 11.15 -10.95 7.03
C GLN A 238 9.82 -11.22 6.31
N PRO A 239 9.33 -10.30 5.45
CA PRO A 239 8.14 -10.55 4.66
C PRO A 239 8.37 -11.63 3.61
N VAL A 240 7.37 -12.51 3.47
CA VAL A 240 7.25 -13.43 2.35
C VAL A 240 6.29 -12.81 1.34
N PHE A 241 6.78 -12.54 0.13
CA PHE A 241 5.99 -11.94 -0.93
C PHE A 241 5.49 -12.99 -1.93
N ALA A 242 4.33 -12.71 -2.53
CA ALA A 242 3.89 -13.41 -3.73
C ALA A 242 3.32 -12.44 -4.76
N GLN A 243 3.62 -12.70 -6.03
CA GLN A 243 3.07 -11.95 -7.15
C GLN A 243 1.92 -12.71 -7.79
N ILE A 244 0.76 -12.05 -7.95
CA ILE A 244 -0.39 -12.68 -8.61
C ILE A 244 -0.11 -12.78 -10.11
N VAL A 245 0.01 -14.00 -10.63
CA VAL A 245 0.18 -14.25 -12.06
C VAL A 245 -1.17 -14.30 -12.76
N PHE A 246 -2.13 -15.04 -12.17
CA PHE A 246 -3.50 -15.15 -12.67
C PHE A 246 -4.52 -15.12 -11.54
N ILE A 247 -5.72 -14.64 -11.84
CA ILE A 247 -6.89 -14.80 -10.99
C ILE A 247 -7.86 -15.67 -11.77
N LEU A 248 -8.05 -16.92 -11.33
CA LEU A 248 -8.75 -17.96 -12.08
C LEU A 248 -10.07 -18.31 -11.41
N LYS A 249 -11.11 -18.55 -12.20
CA LYS A 249 -12.37 -19.14 -11.73
C LYS A 249 -12.30 -20.65 -11.93
N MET A 250 -12.40 -21.39 -10.84
CA MET A 250 -12.59 -22.84 -10.83
C MET A 250 -13.91 -23.11 -10.12
N ASP A 251 -14.76 -23.92 -10.75
CA ASP A 251 -16.14 -24.15 -10.32
C ASP A 251 -16.90 -22.81 -10.14
N GLU A 252 -17.32 -22.49 -8.92
CA GLU A 252 -17.97 -21.23 -8.54
C GLU A 252 -17.09 -20.29 -7.70
N LYS A 253 -15.80 -20.60 -7.55
CA LYS A 253 -14.87 -19.86 -6.70
C LYS A 253 -13.73 -19.23 -7.49
N TRP A 254 -13.27 -18.06 -7.03
CA TRP A 254 -12.09 -17.38 -7.57
C TRP A 254 -10.87 -17.68 -6.72
N TRP A 255 -9.78 -18.04 -7.39
CA TRP A 255 -8.50 -18.42 -6.81
C TRP A 255 -7.40 -17.51 -7.32
N LEU A 256 -6.40 -17.25 -6.49
CA LEU A 256 -5.21 -16.50 -6.88
C LEU A 256 -4.12 -17.50 -7.21
N PHE A 257 -3.69 -17.51 -8.46
CA PHE A 257 -2.51 -18.26 -8.88
C PHE A 257 -1.31 -17.30 -8.80
N ALA A 258 -0.42 -17.56 -7.87
CA ALA A 258 0.66 -16.64 -7.52
C ALA A 258 2.04 -17.31 -7.60
N ASP A 259 3.06 -16.51 -7.89
CA ASP A 259 4.47 -16.89 -7.82
C ASP A 259 5.03 -16.43 -6.47
N ILE A 260 5.62 -17.35 -5.71
CA ILE A 260 6.30 -17.05 -4.45
C ILE A 260 7.64 -16.40 -4.81
N LEU A 261 7.83 -15.18 -4.33
CA LEU A 261 9.03 -14.41 -4.61
C LEU A 261 10.08 -14.69 -3.53
N ASN A 262 11.31 -14.95 -3.96
CA ASN A 262 12.44 -14.99 -3.06
C ASN A 262 12.79 -13.57 -2.61
N THR A 263 12.87 -13.36 -1.30
CA THR A 263 13.23 -12.07 -0.71
C THR A 263 14.71 -12.09 -0.42
N ILE A 264 15.49 -11.35 -1.20
CA ILE A 264 16.96 -11.44 -1.22
C ILE A 264 17.55 -10.68 -0.03
N SER A 265 17.22 -9.39 0.10
CA SER A 265 17.75 -8.53 1.14
C SER A 265 16.86 -7.29 1.33
N TYR A 266 17.05 -6.59 2.45
CA TYR A 266 16.50 -5.25 2.64
C TYR A 266 17.56 -4.20 2.30
N ASN A 267 17.24 -3.31 1.37
CA ASN A 267 18.13 -2.20 1.03
C ASN A 267 17.78 -0.97 1.89
N GLU A 268 18.67 -0.65 2.84
CA GLU A 268 18.51 0.46 3.79
C GLU A 268 18.58 1.85 3.15
N GLU A 269 19.21 1.98 1.98
CA GLU A 269 19.23 3.26 1.26
C GLU A 269 17.90 3.49 0.54
N LEU A 270 17.33 2.43 -0.04
CA LEU A 270 16.09 2.49 -0.80
C LEU A 270 14.82 2.35 0.08
N PHE A 271 14.96 1.87 1.31
CA PHE A 271 13.86 1.45 2.18
C PHE A 271 12.90 0.50 1.45
N ALA A 272 13.49 -0.51 0.82
CA ALA A 272 12.77 -1.45 -0.04
C ALA A 272 13.38 -2.85 0.04
N TRP A 273 12.52 -3.86 -0.09
CA TRP A 273 12.92 -5.25 -0.15
C TRP A 273 13.24 -5.64 -1.58
N GLU A 274 14.42 -6.22 -1.79
CA GLU A 274 14.79 -6.82 -3.06
C GLU A 274 14.09 -8.17 -3.19
N ILE A 275 13.39 -8.36 -4.30
CA ILE A 275 12.61 -9.56 -4.61
C ILE A 275 13.03 -10.14 -5.95
N LYS A 276 12.95 -11.47 -6.06
CA LYS A 276 13.22 -12.18 -7.31
C LYS A 276 12.28 -13.36 -7.48
N SER A 277 11.73 -13.50 -8.68
CA SER A 277 10.97 -14.69 -9.05
C SER A 277 11.89 -15.91 -9.10
N ILE A 278 11.42 -17.02 -8.54
CA ILE A 278 12.07 -18.34 -8.60
C ILE A 278 11.17 -19.37 -9.31
N ASP A 279 10.15 -18.90 -10.03
CA ASP A 279 9.15 -19.72 -10.71
C ASP A 279 8.49 -20.78 -9.79
N ARG A 280 8.25 -20.40 -8.53
CA ARG A 280 7.65 -21.28 -7.52
C ARG A 280 6.19 -20.90 -7.31
N TYR A 281 5.31 -21.56 -8.05
CA TYR A 281 3.90 -21.21 -8.04
C TYR A 281 3.09 -21.89 -6.93
N VAL A 282 2.03 -21.20 -6.51
CA VAL A 282 1.08 -21.60 -5.46
C VAL A 282 -0.32 -21.12 -5.83
N ILE A 283 -1.33 -21.88 -5.39
CA ILE A 283 -2.73 -21.49 -5.47
C ILE A 283 -3.17 -21.04 -4.08
N LEU A 284 -3.75 -19.85 -4.02
CA LEU A 284 -4.16 -19.20 -2.80
C LEU A 284 -5.65 -18.94 -2.83
N ASP A 285 -6.30 -19.21 -1.70
CA ASP A 285 -7.67 -18.82 -1.45
C ASP A 285 -7.70 -17.36 -0.94
N PRO A 286 -8.37 -16.43 -1.65
CA PRO A 286 -8.54 -15.06 -1.17
C PRO A 286 -9.09 -14.98 0.27
N CYS A 287 -9.92 -15.94 0.68
CA CYS A 287 -10.51 -15.99 2.03
C CYS A 287 -9.50 -16.34 3.13
N GLN A 288 -8.35 -16.95 2.80
CA GLN A 288 -7.39 -17.46 3.78
C GLN A 288 -6.18 -16.53 3.99
N LEU A 289 -6.12 -15.41 3.26
CA LEU A 289 -5.02 -14.46 3.37
C LEU A 289 -5.11 -13.67 4.67
N LYS A 290 -4.17 -13.93 5.59
CA LYS A 290 -4.14 -13.31 6.92
C LYS A 290 -3.68 -11.84 6.90
N TYR A 291 -2.87 -11.45 5.92
CA TYR A 291 -2.29 -10.12 5.84
C TYR A 291 -3.06 -9.26 4.83
N TYR A 292 -4.00 -8.48 5.35
CA TYR A 292 -4.90 -7.61 4.60
C TYR A 292 -4.20 -6.30 4.19
N TYR A 293 -3.16 -6.37 3.35
CA TYR A 293 -2.54 -5.17 2.78
C TYR A 293 -3.10 -4.84 1.40
N LYS A 294 -3.08 -3.54 1.08
CA LYS A 294 -3.21 -3.05 -0.30
C LYS A 294 -2.09 -3.72 -1.12
N GLY A 295 -2.40 -4.14 -2.35
CA GLY A 295 -1.38 -4.65 -3.26
C GLY A 295 -0.22 -3.65 -3.42
N LEU A 296 0.97 -4.20 -3.60
CA LEU A 296 2.22 -3.49 -3.72
C LEU A 296 2.67 -3.48 -5.17
N ASP A 297 3.29 -2.36 -5.54
CA ASP A 297 3.92 -2.16 -6.85
C ASP A 297 5.40 -2.57 -6.78
N VAL A 298 5.91 -3.12 -7.89
CA VAL A 298 7.31 -3.49 -8.05
C VAL A 298 8.02 -2.41 -8.85
N TYR A 299 9.20 -2.00 -8.40
CA TYR A 299 10.03 -0.99 -9.04
C TYR A 299 11.39 -1.57 -9.41
N GLN A 300 11.88 -1.26 -10.60
CA GLN A 300 13.19 -1.73 -11.05
C GLN A 300 14.26 -0.66 -10.79
N VAL A 301 15.35 -1.05 -10.14
CA VAL A 301 16.54 -0.22 -9.90
C VAL A 301 17.77 -1.07 -10.18
N ASN A 302 18.68 -0.62 -11.04
CA ASN A 302 19.93 -1.34 -11.39
C ASN A 302 19.71 -2.83 -11.72
N ASN A 303 18.73 -3.14 -12.57
CA ASN A 303 18.30 -4.51 -12.95
C ASN A 303 17.74 -5.40 -11.83
N SER A 304 17.57 -4.86 -10.62
CA SER A 304 16.99 -5.58 -9.49
C SER A 304 15.56 -5.07 -9.22
N SER A 305 14.70 -5.95 -8.71
CA SER A 305 13.29 -5.64 -8.49
C SER A 305 13.03 -5.38 -7.00
N PHE A 306 12.38 -4.27 -6.69
CA PHE A 306 12.17 -3.80 -5.33
C PHE A 306 10.70 -3.57 -5.02
N VAL A 307 10.33 -3.83 -3.77
CA VAL A 307 9.01 -3.50 -3.21
C VAL A 307 9.17 -2.65 -1.96
N SER A 308 8.48 -1.51 -1.92
CA SER A 308 8.48 -0.61 -0.77
C SER A 308 7.06 -0.35 -0.24
N PHE A 309 6.91 -0.39 1.07
CA PHE A 309 5.68 -0.09 1.80
C PHE A 309 6.00 0.59 3.12
N THR A 310 5.06 1.41 3.62
CA THR A 310 5.24 2.23 4.83
C THR A 310 4.46 1.64 6.00
N ALA A 311 5.01 0.58 6.60
CA ALA A 311 4.56 -0.02 7.87
C ALA A 311 5.55 -1.10 8.27
N ARG A 312 5.84 -1.25 9.56
CA ARG A 312 6.40 -2.50 10.08
C ARG A 312 5.31 -3.56 10.13
N LEU A 313 5.67 -4.76 9.72
CA LEU A 313 4.76 -5.90 9.74
C LEU A 313 4.78 -6.52 11.13
N THR A 314 3.60 -6.90 11.61
CA THR A 314 3.46 -7.62 12.88
C THR A 314 2.83 -8.97 12.63
N SER A 315 3.38 -10.02 13.22
CA SER A 315 2.71 -11.31 13.25
C SER A 315 1.41 -11.18 14.04
N LEU A 316 0.29 -11.58 13.43
CA LEU A 316 -1.04 -11.53 14.07
C LEU A 316 -1.21 -12.57 15.20
N ASN A 317 -0.15 -13.29 15.57
CA ASN A 317 -0.19 -14.42 16.51
C ASN A 317 -0.01 -14.02 17.99
N GLU A 318 0.02 -12.73 18.32
CA GLU A 318 0.26 -12.24 19.69
C GLU A 318 -0.90 -11.40 20.25
N HIS A 319 -2.13 -11.91 20.16
CA HIS A 319 -3.28 -11.38 20.91
C HIS A 319 -3.94 -12.46 21.74
#